data_AF-A0A6C0B1D9-F1
#
_entry.id   AF-A0A6C0B1D9-F1
#
_cell.length_a   1.000
_cell.length_b   1.000
_cell.length_c   1.000
_cell.angle_alpha   90.00
_cell.angle_beta   90.00
_cell.angle_gamma   90.00
#
_symmetry.space_group_name_H-M   'P 1'
#
loop_
_entity.id
_entity.type
_entity.pdbx_description
1 polymer ?
#
loop_
_entity_poly.entity_id
_entity_poly.type
_entity_poly.pdbx_seq_one_letter_code
_entity_poly.pdbx_strand_id
1 'polypeptide(L)'
;MNNELYNKKIQKPLPSSFYIDEYMNHIYESCEKNMPTSSKKVDKITNDELCIPTIENIAVLFNNNYNVQQLKLFAKHYKLKVSGNKRELVCRIYNYLTLSNIAIKIQKIFRGFLQKKCNQLHGPAFFNRSLCTNDSDFLTGDSMISLHHSQFFSYQDADNFIYGFDIISLYNLIKKSDKTVKNPYNRNQISKQVIKTLRTLIRISRILKIDIDIDIQETVVSYEKTLELKILDIFQHINALGNYSEPVWFTSLSRNQMIKFMRELIDIWSYRAQLSNEVKRNICPPNGDPFRNINFAYLHNEESIDNIKKSILVVLEKMVNTGVNNDSKTLGAYYVLSALTLVNDAAATALPWLFHSVSHA
;
A
#
# COMPACT_ATOMS: atom_id res chain seq x y z
N MET A 1 52.00 54.49 -39.29
CA MET A 1 51.58 55.21 -38.07
C MET A 1 50.11 55.56 -38.26
N ASN A 2 49.30 55.25 -37.24
CA ASN A 2 47.84 55.38 -37.12
C ASN A 2 46.97 54.19 -37.59
N ASN A 3 46.84 53.27 -36.63
CA ASN A 3 45.65 52.47 -36.33
C ASN A 3 44.44 53.37 -36.14
N GLU A 4 43.34 53.10 -36.86
CA GLU A 4 42.00 53.32 -36.34
C GLU A 4 41.02 52.38 -37.06
N LEU A 5 40.01 51.92 -36.32
CA LEU A 5 38.89 51.04 -36.71
C LEU A 5 39.16 49.52 -36.64
N TYR A 6 38.78 48.92 -35.51
CA TYR A 6 37.57 48.07 -35.45
C TYR A 6 37.32 47.59 -34.01
N ASN A 7 36.68 48.43 -33.20
CA ASN A 7 36.11 48.02 -31.92
C ASN A 7 34.66 47.55 -32.15
N LYS A 8 34.48 46.33 -32.67
CA LYS A 8 33.17 45.64 -32.61
C LYS A 8 32.99 45.12 -31.18
N LYS A 9 32.34 45.92 -30.33
CA LYS A 9 31.79 45.43 -29.06
C LYS A 9 30.84 44.27 -29.36
N ILE A 10 31.25 43.07 -28.99
CA ILE A 10 30.39 41.89 -28.97
C ILE A 10 29.32 42.17 -27.89
N GLN A 11 28.10 42.50 -28.31
CA GLN A 11 26.96 42.60 -27.41
C GLN A 11 26.73 41.23 -26.79
N LYS A 12 26.83 41.15 -25.46
CA LYS A 12 26.43 39.95 -24.72
C LYS A 12 24.95 39.66 -25.01
N PRO A 13 24.56 38.39 -25.24
CA PRO A 13 23.15 38.04 -25.41
C PRO A 13 22.34 38.50 -24.19
N LEU A 14 21.18 39.09 -24.44
CA LEU A 14 20.30 39.59 -23.39
C LEU A 14 19.85 38.45 -22.46
N PRO A 15 19.55 38.73 -21.17
CA PRO A 15 19.09 37.71 -20.23
C PRO A 15 17.78 37.05 -20.72
N SER A 16 17.60 35.76 -20.47
CA SER A 16 16.39 35.00 -20.87
C SER A 16 15.08 35.63 -20.36
N SER A 17 15.12 36.35 -19.24
CA SER A 17 13.96 37.07 -18.69
C SER A 17 13.49 38.23 -19.57
N PHE A 18 14.41 38.91 -20.26
CA PHE A 18 14.10 40.03 -21.15
C PHE A 18 13.22 39.57 -22.33
N TYR A 19 13.52 38.41 -22.90
CA TYR A 19 12.73 37.81 -23.98
C TYR A 19 11.33 37.37 -23.54
N ILE A 20 11.17 36.96 -22.27
CA ILE A 20 9.86 36.59 -21.72
C ILE A 20 9.00 37.84 -21.53
N ASP A 21 9.56 38.91 -20.98
CA ASP A 21 8.82 40.15 -20.75
C ASP A 21 8.37 40.80 -22.07
N GLU A 22 9.25 40.80 -23.08
CA GLU A 22 8.92 41.28 -24.43
C GLU A 22 7.78 40.45 -25.07
N TYR A 23 7.84 39.13 -24.95
CA TYR A 23 6.79 38.24 -25.45
C TYR A 23 5.45 38.44 -24.70
N MET A 24 5.49 38.61 -23.38
CA MET A 24 4.29 38.86 -22.59
C MET A 24 3.65 40.21 -22.93
N ASN A 25 4.46 41.25 -23.17
CA ASN A 25 3.97 42.54 -23.65
C ASN A 25 3.27 42.40 -25.00
N HIS A 26 3.87 41.66 -25.95
CA HIS A 26 3.24 41.39 -27.23
C HIS A 26 1.88 40.67 -27.08
N ILE A 27 1.78 39.69 -26.18
CA ILE A 27 0.50 39.03 -25.87
C ILE A 27 -0.52 40.03 -25.32
N TYR A 28 -0.14 40.85 -24.34
CA TYR A 28 -1.04 41.84 -23.74
C TYR A 28 -1.52 42.86 -24.75
N GLU A 29 -0.63 43.38 -25.60
CA GLU A 29 -1.01 44.28 -26.70
C GLU A 29 -1.98 43.61 -27.67
N SER A 30 -1.76 42.33 -28.00
CA SER A 30 -2.68 41.58 -28.85
C SER A 30 -4.06 41.40 -28.20
N CYS A 31 -4.14 41.19 -26.88
CA CYS A 31 -5.41 41.14 -26.17
C CYS A 31 -6.10 42.51 -26.20
N GLU A 32 -5.37 43.58 -25.92
CA GLU A 32 -5.89 44.95 -25.91
C GLU A 32 -6.43 45.40 -27.27
N LYS A 33 -5.78 44.99 -28.38
CA LYS A 33 -6.27 45.25 -29.74
C LYS A 33 -7.63 44.61 -30.03
N ASN A 34 -7.93 43.48 -29.38
CA ASN A 34 -9.19 42.75 -29.55
C ASN A 34 -10.26 43.15 -28.51
N MET A 35 -9.96 44.16 -27.68
CA MET A 35 -10.86 44.62 -26.65
C MET A 35 -12.12 45.27 -27.25
N PRO A 36 -13.33 44.93 -26.76
CA PRO A 36 -14.55 45.57 -27.22
C PRO A 36 -14.54 47.07 -26.95
N THR A 37 -14.84 47.87 -27.97
CA THR A 37 -15.11 49.30 -27.81
C THR A 37 -16.59 49.52 -27.49
N SER A 38 -16.88 50.20 -26.38
CA SER A 38 -18.26 50.52 -26.00
C SER A 38 -18.84 51.55 -26.99
N SER A 39 -19.88 51.15 -27.75
CA SER A 39 -20.51 51.96 -28.79
C SER A 39 -21.80 52.66 -28.34
N LYS A 40 -22.23 52.47 -27.09
CA LYS A 40 -23.48 53.04 -26.55
C LYS A 40 -23.19 53.97 -25.36
N LYS A 41 -24.07 54.94 -25.11
CA LYS A 41 -24.09 55.66 -23.82
C LYS A 41 -24.41 54.63 -22.74
N VAL A 42 -23.50 54.49 -21.80
CA VAL A 42 -23.59 53.50 -20.73
C VAL A 42 -23.94 54.19 -19.41
N ASP A 43 -24.93 53.65 -18.72
CA ASP A 43 -25.38 54.17 -17.44
C ASP A 43 -24.36 53.88 -16.32
N LYS A 44 -24.36 54.76 -15.32
CA LYS A 44 -23.44 54.68 -14.18
C LYS A 44 -24.03 53.73 -13.14
N ILE A 45 -23.29 52.67 -12.81
CA ILE A 45 -23.71 51.64 -11.85
C ILE A 45 -23.46 52.08 -10.40
N THR A 46 -24.48 51.91 -9.56
CA THR A 46 -24.41 52.05 -8.10
C THR A 46 -23.71 50.85 -7.45
N ASN A 47 -23.24 50.99 -6.22
CA ASN A 47 -22.49 49.91 -5.56
C ASN A 47 -23.35 48.67 -5.26
N ASP A 48 -24.67 48.82 -5.16
CA ASP A 48 -25.60 47.72 -4.86
C ASP A 48 -25.84 46.80 -6.08
N GLU A 49 -25.56 47.28 -7.30
CA GLU A 49 -25.68 46.55 -8.56
C GLU A 49 -24.31 46.04 -9.08
N LEU A 50 -23.29 46.03 -8.22
CA LEU A 50 -21.92 45.72 -8.60
C LEU A 50 -21.73 44.21 -8.89
N CYS A 51 -21.61 43.86 -10.17
CA CYS A 51 -21.20 42.53 -10.61
C CYS A 51 -19.69 42.48 -10.91
N ILE A 52 -18.96 41.56 -10.27
CA ILE A 52 -17.53 41.34 -10.57
C ILE A 52 -17.41 40.59 -11.91
N PRO A 53 -16.64 41.11 -12.90
CA PRO A 53 -16.47 40.44 -14.18
C PRO A 53 -15.66 39.16 -14.01
N THR A 54 -16.18 38.07 -14.54
CA THR A 54 -15.61 36.73 -14.62
C THR A 54 -15.32 36.36 -16.08
N ILE A 55 -14.81 35.15 -16.30
CA ILE A 55 -14.53 34.61 -17.63
C ILE A 55 -15.82 34.48 -18.47
N GLU A 56 -16.96 34.24 -17.82
CA GLU A 56 -18.25 33.99 -18.49
C GLU A 56 -18.98 35.29 -18.86
N ASN A 57 -18.82 36.34 -18.04
CA ASN A 57 -19.53 37.61 -18.21
C ASN A 57 -18.60 38.81 -18.47
N ILE A 58 -17.44 38.58 -19.10
CA ILE A 58 -16.42 39.62 -19.35
C ILE A 58 -16.97 40.88 -20.05
N ALA A 59 -18.05 40.74 -20.84
CA ALA A 59 -18.73 41.84 -21.52
C ALA A 59 -19.26 42.92 -20.56
N VAL A 60 -19.58 42.55 -19.31
CA VAL A 60 -20.01 43.46 -18.24
C VAL A 60 -19.00 44.59 -18.02
N LEU A 61 -17.69 44.33 -18.22
CA LEU A 61 -16.63 45.32 -18.08
C LEU A 61 -16.76 46.50 -19.07
N PHE A 62 -17.40 46.28 -20.22
CA PHE A 62 -17.56 47.26 -21.30
C PHE A 62 -19.00 47.78 -21.44
N ASN A 63 -19.97 46.99 -20.97
CA ASN A 63 -21.38 47.33 -20.98
C ASN A 63 -21.77 48.31 -19.87
N ASN A 64 -20.90 48.51 -18.87
CA ASN A 64 -21.17 49.31 -17.67
C ASN A 64 -20.09 50.38 -17.42
N ASN A 65 -20.48 51.55 -16.92
CA ASN A 65 -19.56 52.66 -16.69
C ASN A 65 -18.98 52.65 -15.27
N TYR A 66 -18.05 51.74 -15.00
CA TYR A 66 -17.42 51.63 -13.68
C TYR A 66 -16.48 52.79 -13.36
N ASN A 67 -16.46 53.20 -12.10
CA ASN A 67 -15.49 54.16 -11.58
C ASN A 67 -14.16 53.47 -11.19
N VAL A 68 -13.11 54.26 -10.94
CA VAL A 68 -11.78 53.72 -10.61
C VAL A 68 -11.77 52.91 -9.32
N GLN A 69 -12.57 53.27 -8.30
CA GLN A 69 -12.64 52.51 -7.05
C GLN A 69 -13.26 51.12 -7.26
N GLN A 70 -14.33 51.03 -8.06
CA GLN A 70 -14.96 49.77 -8.45
C GLN A 70 -13.98 48.88 -9.24
N LEU A 71 -13.25 49.44 -10.19
CA LEU A 71 -12.23 48.68 -10.94
C LEU A 71 -11.06 48.22 -10.04
N LYS A 72 -10.67 49.02 -9.04
CA LYS A 72 -9.69 48.60 -8.04
C LYS A 72 -10.20 47.43 -7.19
N LEU A 73 -11.49 47.39 -6.86
CA LEU A 73 -12.11 46.24 -6.18
C LEU A 73 -12.00 44.97 -7.03
N PHE A 74 -12.32 45.05 -8.33
CA PHE A 74 -12.20 43.90 -9.25
C PHE A 74 -10.75 43.42 -9.39
N ALA A 75 -9.81 44.35 -9.58
CA ALA A 75 -8.40 44.01 -9.64
C ALA A 75 -7.92 43.34 -8.34
N LYS A 76 -8.36 43.84 -7.17
CA LYS A 76 -8.04 43.24 -5.87
C LYS A 76 -8.61 41.83 -5.72
N HIS A 77 -9.84 41.57 -6.17
CA HIS A 77 -10.47 40.25 -6.14
C HIS A 77 -9.61 39.19 -6.85
N TYR A 78 -9.03 39.55 -8.01
CA TYR A 78 -8.13 38.68 -8.77
C TYR A 78 -6.64 38.79 -8.37
N LYS A 79 -6.33 39.48 -7.26
CA LYS A 79 -4.96 39.70 -6.76
C LYS A 79 -4.04 40.40 -7.78
N LEU A 80 -4.61 41.28 -8.61
CA LEU A 80 -3.91 42.07 -9.61
C LEU A 80 -3.44 43.41 -9.02
N LYS A 81 -2.46 44.05 -9.67
CA LYS A 81 -2.00 45.40 -9.33
C LYS A 81 -3.17 46.40 -9.42
N VAL A 82 -3.39 47.18 -8.35
CA VAL A 82 -4.51 48.14 -8.24
C VAL A 82 -4.15 49.59 -8.60
N SER A 83 -2.88 49.89 -8.88
CA SER A 83 -2.47 51.22 -9.34
C SER A 83 -2.84 51.45 -10.80
N GLY A 84 -3.00 52.72 -11.17
CA GLY A 84 -3.17 53.13 -12.56
C GLY A 84 -4.44 53.92 -12.83
N ASN A 85 -4.57 54.37 -14.08
CA ASN A 85 -5.79 55.03 -14.56
C ASN A 85 -6.90 54.02 -14.89
N LYS A 86 -8.09 54.52 -15.23
CA LYS A 86 -9.27 53.69 -15.55
C LYS A 86 -8.98 52.69 -16.67
N ARG A 87 -8.32 53.14 -17.75
CA ARG A 87 -7.99 52.30 -18.91
C ARG A 87 -7.03 51.18 -18.52
N GLU A 88 -5.96 51.49 -17.79
CA GLU A 88 -4.98 50.51 -17.33
C GLU A 88 -5.61 49.41 -16.46
N LEU A 89 -6.53 49.79 -15.57
CA LEU A 89 -7.25 48.82 -14.73
C LEU A 89 -8.16 47.91 -15.57
N VAL A 90 -8.92 48.48 -16.51
CA VAL A 90 -9.77 47.73 -17.45
C VAL A 90 -8.92 46.75 -18.27
N CYS A 91 -7.82 47.22 -18.87
CA CYS A 91 -6.93 46.39 -19.68
C CYS A 91 -6.36 45.23 -18.87
N ARG A 92 -5.90 45.49 -17.64
CA ARG A 92 -5.35 44.46 -16.75
C ARG A 92 -6.37 43.39 -16.40
N ILE A 93 -7.58 43.78 -16.03
CA ILE A 93 -8.67 42.84 -15.69
C ILE A 93 -9.05 42.03 -16.94
N TYR A 94 -9.23 42.69 -18.08
CA TYR A 94 -9.59 42.04 -19.33
C TYR A 94 -8.52 41.03 -19.80
N ASN A 95 -7.25 41.43 -19.80
CA ASN A 95 -6.13 40.55 -20.17
C ASN A 95 -6.08 39.33 -19.25
N TYR A 96 -6.20 39.53 -17.94
CA TYR A 96 -6.23 38.43 -16.98
C TYR A 96 -7.36 37.44 -17.27
N LEU A 97 -8.60 37.91 -17.43
CA LEU A 97 -9.76 37.05 -17.66
C LEU A 97 -9.68 36.33 -19.02
N THR A 98 -9.26 37.04 -20.06
CA THR A 98 -9.11 36.48 -21.42
C THR A 98 -8.04 35.40 -21.46
N LEU A 99 -6.85 35.68 -20.91
CA LEU A 99 -5.76 34.70 -20.86
C LEU A 99 -6.08 33.53 -19.93
N SER A 100 -6.80 33.77 -18.83
CA SER A 100 -7.29 32.69 -17.95
C SER A 100 -8.22 31.76 -18.69
N ASN A 101 -9.15 32.27 -19.51
CA ASN A 101 -10.04 31.45 -20.33
C ASN A 101 -9.26 30.56 -21.31
N ILE A 102 -8.27 31.14 -22.00
CA ILE A 102 -7.41 30.42 -22.93
C ILE A 102 -6.60 29.35 -22.19
N ALA A 103 -6.01 29.69 -21.04
CA ALA A 103 -5.28 28.74 -20.21
C ALA A 103 -6.15 27.57 -19.75
N ILE A 104 -7.39 27.82 -19.33
CA ILE A 104 -8.35 26.76 -18.94
C ILE A 104 -8.64 25.82 -20.11
N LYS A 105 -8.81 26.35 -21.33
CA LYS A 105 -9.02 25.54 -22.54
C LYS A 105 -7.82 24.64 -22.83
N ILE A 106 -6.60 25.19 -22.76
CA ILE A 106 -5.35 24.43 -22.96
C ILE A 106 -5.23 23.34 -21.88
N GLN A 107 -5.44 23.69 -20.61
CA GLN A 107 -5.39 22.75 -19.49
C GLN A 107 -6.44 21.63 -19.63
N LYS A 108 -7.64 21.93 -20.14
CA LYS A 108 -8.68 20.93 -20.42
C LYS A 108 -8.21 19.91 -21.47
N ILE A 109 -7.63 20.39 -22.58
CA ILE A 109 -7.09 19.52 -23.63
C ILE A 109 -5.95 18.66 -23.06
N PHE A 110 -5.04 19.26 -22.31
CA PHE A 110 -3.90 18.55 -21.72
C PHE A 110 -4.34 17.48 -20.71
N ARG A 111 -5.30 17.78 -19.82
CA ARG A 111 -5.87 16.77 -18.90
C ARG A 111 -6.50 15.61 -19.67
N GLY A 112 -7.24 15.90 -20.75
CA GLY A 112 -7.80 14.86 -21.62
C GLY A 112 -6.73 14.00 -22.31
N PHE A 113 -5.63 14.60 -22.76
CA PHE A 113 -4.48 13.87 -23.29
C PHE A 113 -3.85 12.93 -22.23
N LEU A 114 -3.65 13.42 -21.00
CA LEU A 114 -3.12 12.60 -19.91
C LEU A 114 -4.05 11.43 -19.57
N GLN A 115 -5.36 11.65 -19.50
CA GLN A 115 -6.33 10.58 -19.25
C GLN A 115 -6.29 9.51 -20.35
N LYS A 116 -6.28 9.91 -21.63
CA LYS A 116 -6.18 8.97 -22.76
C LYS A 116 -4.90 8.17 -22.70
N LYS A 117 -3.78 8.82 -22.39
CA LYS A 117 -2.48 8.16 -22.19
C LYS A 117 -2.53 7.18 -21.01
N CYS A 118 -3.16 7.56 -19.89
CA CYS A 118 -3.35 6.68 -18.74
C CYS A 118 -4.10 5.40 -19.15
N ASN A 119 -5.24 5.54 -19.82
CA ASN A 119 -6.03 4.40 -20.31
C ASN A 119 -5.23 3.47 -21.23
N GLN A 120 -4.39 4.03 -22.10
CA GLN A 120 -3.51 3.24 -22.97
C GLN A 120 -2.43 2.48 -22.19
N LEU A 121 -1.90 3.07 -21.13
CA LEU A 121 -0.84 2.46 -20.31
C LEU A 121 -1.33 1.29 -19.46
N HIS A 122 -2.64 1.19 -19.16
CA HIS A 122 -3.23 0.01 -18.53
C HIS A 122 -3.18 -1.25 -19.41
N GLY A 123 -2.92 -1.09 -20.71
CA GLY A 123 -2.67 -2.19 -21.63
C GLY A 123 -3.88 -2.68 -22.43
N PRO A 124 -3.69 -3.73 -23.24
CA PRO A 124 -4.63 -4.14 -24.28
C PRO A 124 -5.98 -4.63 -23.74
N ALA A 125 -6.02 -5.22 -22.54
CA ALA A 125 -7.25 -5.70 -21.91
C ALA A 125 -7.90 -4.66 -20.97
N PHE A 126 -7.52 -3.37 -21.08
CA PHE A 126 -8.05 -2.35 -20.18
C PHE A 126 -9.56 -2.13 -20.32
N PHE A 127 -10.07 -2.06 -21.54
CA PHE A 127 -11.50 -1.87 -21.80
C PHE A 127 -12.27 -3.19 -21.93
N ASN A 128 -11.57 -4.28 -22.27
CA ASN A 128 -12.17 -5.59 -22.41
C ASN A 128 -11.34 -6.63 -21.67
N ARG A 129 -11.80 -7.01 -20.47
CA ARG A 129 -11.14 -7.98 -19.59
C ARG A 129 -11.16 -9.40 -20.13
N SER A 130 -12.11 -9.74 -21.01
CA SER A 130 -12.21 -11.08 -21.63
C SER A 130 -11.03 -11.42 -22.55
N LEU A 131 -10.19 -10.44 -22.89
CA LEU A 131 -8.95 -10.66 -23.63
C LEU A 131 -7.85 -11.30 -22.77
N CYS A 132 -7.99 -11.28 -21.44
CA CYS A 132 -7.03 -11.91 -20.54
C CYS A 132 -7.07 -13.43 -20.68
N THR A 133 -5.89 -14.06 -20.62
CA THR A 133 -5.72 -15.52 -20.62
C THR A 133 -5.93 -16.10 -19.23
N ASN A 134 -5.71 -15.31 -18.18
CA ASN A 134 -5.95 -15.69 -16.79
C ASN A 134 -7.24 -15.05 -16.25
N ASP A 135 -7.97 -15.80 -15.42
CA ASP A 135 -9.23 -15.37 -14.84
C ASP A 135 -9.06 -14.56 -13.53
N SER A 136 -7.99 -14.84 -12.78
CA SER A 136 -7.68 -14.22 -11.49
C SER A 136 -6.22 -13.77 -11.37
N ASP A 137 -5.96 -12.88 -10.41
CA ASP A 137 -4.64 -12.38 -10.06
C ASP A 137 -3.86 -13.39 -9.21
N PHE A 138 -2.55 -13.49 -9.43
CA PHE A 138 -1.69 -14.50 -8.81
C PHE A 138 -1.38 -14.24 -7.32
N LEU A 139 -1.52 -13.01 -6.83
CA LEU A 139 -1.22 -12.66 -5.44
C LEU A 139 -2.50 -12.36 -4.65
N THR A 140 -3.40 -11.52 -5.19
CA THR A 140 -4.63 -11.17 -4.46
C THR A 140 -5.71 -12.23 -4.62
N GLY A 141 -5.66 -13.01 -5.71
CA GLY A 141 -6.71 -13.98 -6.05
C GLY A 141 -7.97 -13.34 -6.64
N ASP A 142 -8.00 -12.01 -6.79
CA ASP A 142 -9.15 -11.30 -7.33
C ASP A 142 -9.38 -11.65 -8.79
N SER A 143 -10.65 -11.74 -9.18
CA SER A 143 -10.99 -11.94 -10.59
C SER A 143 -10.66 -10.70 -11.42
N MET A 144 -10.15 -10.90 -12.64
CA MET A 144 -9.85 -9.82 -13.60
C MET A 144 -11.08 -8.97 -13.94
N ILE A 145 -12.28 -9.55 -13.86
CA ILE A 145 -13.55 -8.88 -14.14
C ILE A 145 -13.98 -8.00 -12.95
N SER A 146 -13.77 -8.45 -11.71
CA SER A 146 -14.15 -7.72 -10.51
C SER A 146 -13.13 -6.65 -10.09
N LEU A 147 -11.90 -6.74 -10.59
CA LEU A 147 -10.83 -5.82 -10.22
C LEU A 147 -11.17 -4.37 -10.61
N HIS A 148 -10.96 -3.44 -9.67
CA HIS A 148 -11.20 -2.02 -9.91
C HIS A 148 -10.40 -1.50 -11.11
N HIS A 149 -11.02 -0.66 -11.95
CA HIS A 149 -10.40 -0.23 -13.20
C HIS A 149 -9.05 0.45 -13.00
N SER A 150 -8.89 1.30 -11.97
CA SER A 150 -7.61 1.98 -11.70
C SER A 150 -6.51 1.02 -11.28
N GLN A 151 -6.87 -0.14 -10.74
CA GLN A 151 -5.95 -1.11 -10.14
C GLN A 151 -5.51 -2.19 -11.13
N PHE A 152 -6.16 -2.28 -12.29
CA PHE A 152 -5.85 -3.28 -13.31
C PHE A 152 -4.67 -2.90 -14.19
N PHE A 153 -3.88 -3.88 -14.59
CA PHE A 153 -2.89 -3.74 -15.65
C PHE A 153 -2.86 -4.98 -16.53
N SER A 154 -2.56 -4.82 -17.82
CA SER A 154 -2.36 -5.94 -18.74
C SER A 154 -1.21 -5.69 -19.69
N TYR A 155 -0.62 -6.77 -20.18
CA TYR A 155 0.30 -6.70 -21.31
C TYR A 155 0.22 -7.97 -22.16
N GLN A 156 0.58 -7.83 -23.42
CA GLN A 156 0.75 -8.96 -24.33
C GLN A 156 2.18 -9.50 -24.20
N ASP A 157 2.30 -10.79 -23.96
CA ASP A 157 3.58 -11.47 -23.82
C ASP A 157 4.17 -11.90 -25.17
N ALA A 158 5.40 -12.43 -25.17
CA ALA A 158 6.09 -12.90 -26.37
C ALA A 158 5.31 -13.97 -27.15
N ASP A 159 4.50 -14.76 -26.45
CA ASP A 159 3.68 -15.83 -27.03
C ASP A 159 2.31 -15.33 -27.52
N ASN A 160 2.14 -14.01 -27.64
CA ASN A 160 0.90 -13.32 -28.04
C ASN A 160 -0.29 -13.44 -27.07
N PHE A 161 -0.18 -14.19 -25.98
CA PHE A 161 -1.17 -14.20 -24.90
C PHE A 161 -1.17 -12.88 -24.13
N ILE A 162 -2.36 -12.44 -23.71
CA ILE A 162 -2.53 -11.24 -22.89
C ILE A 162 -2.79 -11.69 -21.46
N TYR A 163 -1.97 -11.20 -20.53
CA TYR A 163 -2.16 -11.47 -19.10
C TYR A 163 -2.59 -10.20 -18.37
N GLY A 164 -3.61 -10.36 -17.52
CA GLY A 164 -4.10 -9.34 -16.61
C GLY A 164 -3.50 -9.51 -15.21
N PHE A 165 -3.31 -8.39 -14.53
CA PHE A 165 -2.72 -8.30 -13.22
C PHE A 165 -3.42 -7.24 -12.39
N ASP A 166 -3.47 -7.46 -11.09
CA ASP A 166 -3.53 -6.36 -10.15
C ASP A 166 -2.17 -5.64 -10.14
N ILE A 167 -2.20 -4.31 -10.23
CA ILE A 167 -1.01 -3.46 -10.16
C ILE A 167 -0.23 -3.71 -8.87
N ILE A 168 -0.87 -3.96 -7.73
CA ILE A 168 -0.19 -4.23 -6.46
C ILE A 168 0.68 -5.48 -6.58
N SER A 169 0.14 -6.52 -7.20
CA SER A 169 0.78 -7.82 -7.39
C SER A 169 1.97 -7.71 -8.32
N LEU A 170 1.75 -7.14 -9.50
CA LEU A 170 2.80 -6.98 -10.50
C LEU A 170 3.90 -6.02 -10.02
N TYR A 171 3.54 -4.93 -9.37
CA TYR A 171 4.51 -3.97 -8.83
C TYR A 171 5.40 -4.62 -7.76
N ASN A 172 4.84 -5.39 -6.84
CA ASN A 172 5.60 -6.05 -5.78
C ASN A 172 6.45 -7.21 -6.31
N LEU A 173 5.97 -7.95 -7.32
CA LEU A 173 6.77 -8.93 -8.04
C LEU A 173 8.01 -8.29 -8.66
N ILE A 174 7.86 -7.16 -9.34
CA ILE A 174 8.97 -6.41 -9.93
C ILE A 174 9.92 -5.88 -8.85
N LYS A 175 9.38 -5.35 -7.75
CA LYS A 175 10.16 -4.78 -6.63
C LYS A 175 11.02 -5.83 -5.92
N LYS A 176 10.51 -7.05 -5.75
CA LYS A 176 11.22 -8.17 -5.07
C LYS A 176 12.21 -8.92 -5.98
N SER A 177 12.22 -8.64 -7.28
CA SER A 177 13.06 -9.34 -8.26
C SER A 177 14.38 -8.60 -8.49
N ASP A 178 15.52 -9.27 -8.32
CA ASP A 178 16.84 -8.63 -8.46
C ASP A 178 17.26 -8.33 -9.91
N LYS A 179 17.20 -9.35 -10.80
CA LYS A 179 17.79 -9.26 -12.16
C LYS A 179 16.80 -9.49 -13.29
N THR A 180 15.98 -10.52 -13.17
CA THR A 180 15.02 -10.92 -14.21
C THR A 180 13.66 -11.14 -13.58
N VAL A 181 12.67 -10.36 -13.99
CA VAL A 181 11.29 -10.55 -13.60
C VAL A 181 10.65 -11.53 -14.58
N LYS A 182 10.00 -12.57 -14.06
CA LYS A 182 9.28 -13.55 -14.86
C LYS A 182 7.78 -13.42 -14.61
N ASN A 183 6.98 -13.63 -15.65
CA ASN A 183 5.54 -13.71 -15.56
C ASN A 183 5.15 -14.94 -14.71
N PRO A 184 4.30 -14.79 -13.67
CA PRO A 184 3.93 -15.90 -12.79
C PRO A 184 3.16 -17.04 -13.49
N TYR A 185 2.47 -16.76 -14.60
CA TYR A 185 1.61 -17.74 -15.27
C TYR A 185 2.37 -18.65 -16.24
N ASN A 186 3.39 -18.13 -16.95
CA ASN A 186 4.13 -18.88 -17.98
C ASN A 186 5.66 -18.83 -17.82
N ARG A 187 6.17 -18.09 -16.83
CA ARG A 187 7.60 -17.93 -16.51
C ARG A 187 8.43 -17.23 -17.59
N ASN A 188 7.80 -16.65 -18.61
CA ASN A 188 8.47 -15.83 -19.60
C ASN A 188 9.02 -14.56 -18.96
N GLN A 189 10.11 -14.03 -19.52
CA GLN A 189 10.72 -12.82 -19.00
C GLN A 189 9.87 -11.59 -19.34
N ILE A 190 9.50 -10.83 -18.31
CA ILE A 190 8.78 -9.57 -18.50
C ILE A 190 9.73 -8.53 -19.09
N SER A 191 9.34 -7.94 -20.23
CA SER A 191 10.19 -6.98 -20.93
C SER A 191 10.39 -5.69 -20.12
N LYS A 192 11.54 -5.04 -20.31
CA LYS A 192 11.83 -3.73 -19.69
C LYS A 192 10.80 -2.66 -20.10
N GLN A 193 10.21 -2.80 -21.29
CA GLN A 193 9.19 -1.89 -21.77
C GLN A 193 7.90 -1.99 -20.95
N VAL A 194 7.45 -3.20 -20.62
CA VAL A 194 6.28 -3.43 -19.74
C VAL A 194 6.51 -2.79 -18.37
N ILE A 195 7.69 -3.01 -17.78
CA ILE A 195 8.06 -2.41 -16.48
C ILE A 195 8.05 -0.88 -16.56
N LYS A 196 8.57 -0.30 -17.65
CA LYS A 196 8.55 1.16 -17.89
C LYS A 196 7.14 1.69 -18.07
N THR A 197 6.27 0.96 -18.77
CA THR A 197 4.85 1.28 -18.95
C THR A 197 4.16 1.34 -17.59
N LEU A 198 4.30 0.31 -16.75
CA LEU A 198 3.72 0.26 -15.41
C LEU A 198 4.18 1.43 -14.52
N ARG A 199 5.49 1.71 -14.50
CA ARG A 199 6.03 2.86 -13.75
C ARG A 199 5.47 4.20 -14.26
N THR A 200 5.30 4.32 -15.57
CA THR A 200 4.73 5.53 -16.18
C THR A 200 3.25 5.68 -15.84
N LEU A 201 2.50 4.56 -15.83
CA LEU A 201 1.10 4.52 -15.41
C LEU A 201 0.95 5.07 -13.99
N ILE A 202 1.65 4.48 -13.02
CA ILE A 202 1.62 4.90 -11.61
C ILE A 202 1.95 6.40 -11.48
N ARG A 203 2.93 6.90 -12.24
CA ARG A 203 3.33 8.31 -12.21
C ARG A 203 2.26 9.25 -12.78
N ILE A 204 1.60 8.87 -13.88
CA ILE A 204 0.50 9.66 -14.48
C ILE A 204 -0.75 9.61 -13.60
N SER A 205 -1.07 8.45 -13.02
CA SER A 205 -2.22 8.30 -12.11
C SER A 205 -2.11 9.25 -10.92
N ARG A 206 -0.91 9.42 -10.33
CA ARG A 206 -0.67 10.42 -9.28
C ARG A 206 -0.92 11.86 -9.72
N ILE A 207 -0.54 12.22 -10.95
CA ILE A 207 -0.80 13.56 -11.51
C ILE A 207 -2.31 13.78 -11.68
N LEU A 208 -3.03 12.73 -12.08
CA LEU A 208 -4.48 12.74 -12.26
C LEU A 208 -5.28 12.54 -10.96
N LYS A 209 -4.60 12.29 -9.83
CA LYS A 209 -5.20 11.95 -8.53
C LYS A 209 -6.10 10.70 -8.62
N ILE A 210 -5.64 9.70 -9.35
CA ILE A 210 -6.25 8.37 -9.42
C ILE A 210 -5.56 7.49 -8.38
N ASP A 211 -6.34 6.92 -7.48
CA ASP A 211 -5.83 6.04 -6.42
C ASP A 211 -5.46 4.67 -7.01
N ILE A 212 -4.23 4.26 -6.69
CA ILE A 212 -3.63 2.97 -7.06
C ILE A 212 -2.83 2.48 -5.87
N ASP A 213 -3.17 1.29 -5.40
CA ASP A 213 -2.49 0.65 -4.28
C ASP A 213 -1.28 -0.13 -4.79
N ILE A 214 -0.13 0.10 -4.16
CA ILE A 214 1.14 -0.55 -4.51
C ILE A 214 1.82 -1.20 -3.31
N ASP A 215 1.33 -0.95 -2.11
CA ASP A 215 1.88 -1.47 -0.87
C ASP A 215 1.02 -2.64 -0.41
N ILE A 216 1.63 -3.82 -0.33
CA ILE A 216 0.99 -4.99 0.29
C ILE A 216 0.79 -4.60 1.75
N GLN A 217 -0.47 -4.40 2.14
CA GLN A 217 -0.81 -4.45 3.55
C GLN A 217 -0.49 -5.89 3.97
N GLU A 218 0.60 -6.08 4.72
CA GLU A 218 0.77 -7.31 5.46
C GLU A 218 -0.50 -7.44 6.27
N THR A 219 -1.34 -8.43 5.93
CA THR A 219 -2.39 -8.86 6.84
C THR A 219 -1.64 -9.15 8.13
N VAL A 220 -1.75 -8.22 9.09
CA VAL A 220 -1.26 -8.45 10.44
C VAL A 220 -2.14 -9.59 10.91
N VAL A 221 -1.72 -10.83 10.65
CA VAL A 221 -2.28 -11.99 11.32
C VAL A 221 -2.17 -11.61 12.77
N SER A 222 -3.32 -11.38 13.41
CA SER A 222 -3.31 -10.89 14.78
C SER A 222 -2.41 -11.82 15.59
N TYR A 223 -1.73 -11.27 16.58
CA TYR A 223 -0.84 -12.06 17.42
C TYR A 223 -1.56 -13.32 17.94
N GLU A 224 -2.83 -13.16 18.31
CA GLU A 224 -3.77 -14.23 18.66
C GLU A 224 -3.91 -15.28 17.56
N LYS A 225 -4.15 -14.86 16.31
CA LYS A 225 -4.33 -15.79 15.20
C LYS A 225 -3.05 -16.58 14.86
N THR A 226 -1.89 -15.98 15.05
CA THR A 226 -0.60 -16.66 14.89
C THR A 226 -0.43 -17.76 15.95
N LEU A 227 -0.80 -17.47 17.20
CA LEU A 227 -0.77 -18.46 18.28
C LEU A 227 -1.76 -19.60 18.03
N GLU A 228 -2.98 -19.29 17.59
CA GLU A 228 -3.98 -20.31 17.24
C GLU A 228 -3.47 -21.27 16.17
N LEU A 229 -2.87 -20.75 15.09
CA LEU A 229 -2.34 -21.57 14.00
C LEU A 229 -1.20 -22.48 14.47
N LYS A 230 -0.32 -21.99 15.36
CA LYS A 230 0.73 -22.81 15.95
C LYS A 230 0.21 -23.92 16.86
N ILE A 231 -0.79 -23.61 17.68
CA ILE A 231 -1.42 -24.61 18.55
C ILE A 231 -2.08 -25.68 17.66
N LEU A 232 -2.82 -25.27 16.63
CA LEU A 232 -3.45 -26.18 15.68
C LEU A 232 -2.42 -27.10 15.02
N ASP A 233 -1.31 -26.54 14.54
CA ASP A 233 -0.23 -27.30 13.89
C ASP A 233 0.37 -28.37 14.82
N ILE A 234 0.69 -28.04 16.07
CA ILE A 234 1.25 -29.00 17.03
C ILE A 234 0.28 -30.17 17.28
N PHE A 235 -1.00 -29.87 17.49
CA PHE A 235 -2.01 -30.91 17.73
C PHE A 235 -2.28 -31.77 16.48
N GLN A 236 -2.22 -31.19 15.28
CA GLN A 236 -2.24 -31.96 14.03
C GLN A 236 -1.03 -32.89 13.90
N HIS A 237 0.15 -32.46 14.30
CA HIS A 237 1.35 -33.31 14.33
C HIS A 237 1.20 -34.46 15.34
N ILE A 238 0.67 -34.18 16.54
CA ILE A 238 0.36 -35.22 17.53
C ILE A 238 -0.62 -36.25 16.95
N ASN A 239 -1.68 -35.78 16.27
CA ASN A 239 -2.66 -36.64 15.60
C ASN A 239 -2.03 -37.49 14.49
N ALA A 240 -1.13 -36.92 13.68
CA ALA A 240 -0.40 -37.63 12.64
C ALA A 240 0.54 -38.72 13.19
N LEU A 241 1.02 -38.57 14.43
CA LEU A 241 1.79 -39.59 15.16
C LEU A 241 0.91 -40.72 15.74
N GLY A 242 -0.41 -40.69 15.51
CA GLY A 242 -1.36 -41.72 15.91
C GLY A 242 -2.08 -41.47 17.23
N ASN A 243 -1.96 -40.27 17.82
CA ASN A 243 -2.57 -39.94 19.11
C ASN A 243 -3.75 -38.99 18.93
N TYR A 244 -4.95 -39.36 19.38
CA TYR A 244 -6.09 -38.44 19.34
C TYR A 244 -5.88 -37.25 20.28
N SER A 245 -5.96 -36.04 19.73
CA SER A 245 -5.78 -34.80 20.46
C SER A 245 -6.58 -33.63 19.87
N GLU A 246 -7.10 -32.77 20.74
CA GLU A 246 -7.89 -31.60 20.36
C GLU A 246 -7.22 -30.30 20.86
N PRO A 247 -6.98 -29.30 19.99
CA PRO A 247 -6.39 -28.01 20.36
C PRO A 247 -7.13 -27.31 21.52
N VAL A 248 -8.44 -27.52 21.60
CA VAL A 248 -9.32 -26.95 22.63
C VAL A 248 -8.86 -27.32 24.03
N TRP A 249 -8.28 -28.51 24.23
CA TRP A 249 -7.81 -28.95 25.54
C TRP A 249 -6.70 -28.06 26.10
N PHE A 250 -5.90 -27.45 25.22
CA PHE A 250 -4.86 -26.50 25.60
C PHE A 250 -5.36 -25.06 25.62
N THR A 251 -6.17 -24.65 24.64
CA THR A 251 -6.65 -23.26 24.57
C THR A 251 -7.68 -22.92 25.65
N SER A 252 -8.41 -23.92 26.17
CA SER A 252 -9.39 -23.73 27.24
C SER A 252 -8.77 -23.63 28.64
N LEU A 253 -7.47 -23.83 28.80
CA LEU A 253 -6.81 -23.78 30.11
C LEU A 253 -6.78 -22.34 30.63
N SER A 254 -7.12 -22.17 31.91
CA SER A 254 -6.85 -20.92 32.62
C SER A 254 -5.34 -20.72 32.86
N ARG A 255 -4.93 -19.50 33.18
CA ARG A 255 -3.55 -19.16 33.56
C ARG A 255 -2.98 -20.12 34.61
N ASN A 256 -3.73 -20.40 35.67
CA ASN A 256 -3.27 -21.27 36.76
C ASN A 256 -3.11 -22.72 36.28
N GLN A 257 -4.01 -23.19 35.42
CA GLN A 257 -3.90 -24.52 34.81
C GLN A 257 -2.72 -24.62 33.84
N MET A 258 -2.38 -23.56 33.10
CA MET A 258 -1.18 -23.53 32.24
C MET A 258 0.12 -23.61 33.06
N ILE A 259 0.18 -22.89 34.18
CA ILE A 259 1.33 -22.99 35.10
C ILE A 259 1.40 -24.39 35.71
N LYS A 260 0.26 -24.97 36.12
CA LYS A 260 0.19 -26.35 36.61
C LYS A 260 0.64 -27.34 35.53
N PHE A 261 0.15 -27.19 34.30
CA PHE A 261 0.51 -28.02 33.15
C PHE A 261 2.02 -28.08 32.95
N MET A 262 2.68 -26.93 32.97
CA MET A 262 4.14 -26.87 32.86
C MET A 262 4.84 -27.59 34.00
N ARG A 263 4.36 -27.43 35.24
CA ARG A 263 4.93 -28.12 36.41
C ARG A 263 4.79 -29.63 36.29
N GLU A 264 3.60 -30.13 35.93
CA GLU A 264 3.36 -31.56 35.73
C GLU A 264 4.21 -32.11 34.57
N LEU A 265 4.35 -31.37 33.46
CA LEU A 265 5.16 -31.80 32.33
C LEU A 265 6.65 -31.93 32.69
N ILE A 266 7.18 -31.01 33.49
CA ILE A 266 8.56 -31.08 34.00
C ILE A 266 8.73 -32.23 34.96
N ASP A 267 7.75 -32.43 35.85
CA ASP A 267 7.79 -33.49 36.83
C ASP A 267 7.76 -34.87 36.18
N ILE A 268 6.91 -35.05 35.17
CA ILE A 268 6.88 -36.25 34.33
C ILE A 268 8.23 -36.45 33.64
N TRP A 269 8.73 -35.43 32.94
CA TRP A 269 9.97 -35.54 32.17
C TRP A 269 11.22 -35.81 33.04
N SER A 270 11.27 -35.19 34.21
CA SER A 270 12.45 -35.20 35.06
C SER A 270 12.45 -36.37 36.04
N TYR A 271 11.28 -36.74 36.56
CA TYR A 271 11.15 -37.68 37.66
C TYR A 271 10.25 -38.88 37.31
N ARG A 272 8.96 -38.68 37.00
CA ARG A 272 8.00 -39.81 36.93
C ARG A 272 8.28 -40.78 35.77
N ALA A 273 8.73 -40.28 34.63
CA ALA A 273 8.98 -41.12 33.46
C ALA A 273 10.29 -41.94 33.55
N GLN A 274 11.15 -41.68 34.54
CA GLN A 274 12.44 -42.36 34.76
C GLN A 274 13.30 -42.54 33.48
N LEU A 275 13.27 -41.55 32.59
CA LEU A 275 13.96 -41.61 31.30
C LEU A 275 15.48 -41.57 31.46
N SER A 276 16.17 -42.47 30.75
CA SER A 276 17.63 -42.38 30.63
C SER A 276 18.03 -41.11 29.87
N ASN A 277 19.24 -40.61 30.13
CA ASN A 277 19.76 -39.43 29.45
C ASN A 277 19.88 -39.62 27.92
N GLU A 278 20.02 -40.86 27.46
CA GLU A 278 20.01 -41.19 26.04
C GLU A 278 18.62 -41.03 25.44
N VAL A 279 17.58 -41.59 26.08
CA VAL A 279 16.19 -41.46 25.62
C VAL A 279 15.76 -39.99 25.61
N LYS A 280 16.13 -39.21 26.64
CA LYS A 280 15.87 -37.76 26.66
C LYS A 280 16.48 -37.05 25.45
N ARG A 281 17.72 -37.38 25.08
CA ARG A 281 18.40 -36.80 23.90
C ARG A 281 17.78 -37.24 22.58
N ASN A 282 17.27 -38.48 22.51
CA ASN A 282 16.59 -38.98 21.32
C ASN A 282 15.25 -38.25 21.09
N ILE A 283 14.53 -37.93 22.16
CA ILE A 283 13.25 -37.20 22.08
C ILE A 283 13.48 -35.68 21.88
N CYS A 284 14.48 -35.09 22.55
CA CYS A 284 14.77 -33.65 22.51
C CYS A 284 16.27 -33.36 22.28
N PRO A 285 16.79 -33.54 21.05
CA PRO A 285 18.20 -33.28 20.76
C PRO A 285 18.55 -31.78 20.86
N PRO A 286 19.83 -31.43 21.10
CA PRO A 286 20.97 -32.32 21.33
C PRO A 286 21.15 -32.73 22.80
N ASN A 287 20.57 -32.00 23.75
CA ASN A 287 20.89 -32.12 25.18
C ASN A 287 19.84 -32.89 26.01
N GLY A 288 18.67 -33.17 25.44
CA GLY A 288 17.58 -33.88 26.14
C GLY A 288 16.79 -33.02 27.13
N ASP A 289 16.89 -31.69 27.02
CA ASP A 289 16.20 -30.75 27.90
C ASP A 289 15.35 -29.77 27.09
N PRO A 290 14.01 -29.96 27.06
CA PRO A 290 13.11 -29.05 26.37
C PRO A 290 12.90 -27.74 27.14
N PHE A 291 13.21 -27.69 28.43
CA PHE A 291 12.91 -26.57 29.34
C PHE A 291 14.06 -25.56 29.51
N ARG A 292 15.23 -25.82 28.91
CA ARG A 292 16.46 -25.02 29.08
C ARG A 292 16.31 -23.50 28.96
N ASN A 293 15.35 -23.03 28.16
CA ASN A 293 15.11 -21.60 27.91
C ASN A 293 13.87 -21.05 28.62
N ILE A 294 13.31 -21.78 29.58
CA ILE A 294 12.11 -21.38 30.32
C ILE A 294 12.50 -20.73 31.64
N ASN A 295 12.06 -19.49 31.83
CA ASN A 295 12.18 -18.79 33.11
C ASN A 295 10.89 -18.98 33.92
N PHE A 296 10.94 -19.82 34.96
CA PHE A 296 9.78 -20.12 35.80
C PHE A 296 9.32 -18.95 36.67
N ALA A 297 10.24 -18.10 37.12
CA ALA A 297 9.89 -16.90 37.85
C ALA A 297 9.11 -15.93 36.95
N TYR A 298 9.54 -15.80 35.69
CA TYR A 298 8.80 -15.04 34.68
C TYR A 298 7.42 -15.67 34.40
N LEU A 299 7.35 -16.98 34.16
CA LEU A 299 6.08 -17.68 33.87
C LEU A 299 5.06 -17.56 35.02
N HIS A 300 5.52 -17.53 36.27
CA HIS A 300 4.64 -17.37 37.44
C HIS A 300 4.17 -15.93 37.67
N ASN A 301 4.94 -14.94 37.22
CA ASN A 301 4.64 -13.52 37.41
C ASN A 301 3.97 -12.88 36.18
N GLU A 302 4.04 -13.51 35.01
CA GLU A 302 3.44 -13.00 33.78
C GLU A 302 1.91 -12.97 33.88
N GLU A 303 1.29 -11.85 33.51
CA GLU A 303 -0.16 -11.67 33.58
C GLU A 303 -0.85 -12.08 32.27
N SER A 304 -0.18 -11.88 31.13
CA SER A 304 -0.75 -12.23 29.83
C SER A 304 -0.77 -13.75 29.61
N ILE A 305 -1.97 -14.30 29.48
CA ILE A 305 -2.17 -15.72 29.15
C ILE A 305 -1.50 -16.10 27.83
N ASP A 306 -1.44 -15.18 26.86
CA ASP A 306 -0.87 -15.47 25.55
C ASP A 306 0.67 -15.51 25.57
N ASN A 307 1.31 -14.71 26.44
CA ASN A 307 2.74 -14.82 26.69
C ASN A 307 3.10 -16.14 27.39
N ILE A 308 2.23 -16.60 28.30
CA ILE A 308 2.36 -17.92 28.93
C ILE A 308 2.21 -19.01 27.88
N LYS A 309 1.13 -19.00 27.08
CA LYS A 309 0.92 -19.96 25.97
C LYS A 309 2.15 -20.02 25.07
N LYS A 310 2.70 -18.87 24.65
CA LYS A 310 3.90 -18.80 23.81
C LYS A 310 5.09 -19.50 24.44
N SER A 311 5.35 -19.25 25.72
CA SER A 311 6.46 -19.88 26.45
C SER A 311 6.29 -21.40 26.52
N ILE A 312 5.07 -21.87 26.73
CA ILE A 312 4.73 -23.30 26.76
C ILE A 312 4.87 -23.93 25.37
N LEU A 313 4.41 -23.25 24.32
CA LEU A 313 4.46 -23.75 22.95
C LEU A 313 5.89 -24.02 22.48
N VAL A 314 6.86 -23.22 22.90
CA VAL A 314 8.29 -23.48 22.61
C VAL A 314 8.74 -24.84 23.15
N VAL A 315 8.21 -25.27 24.29
CA VAL A 315 8.49 -26.59 24.88
C VAL A 315 7.76 -27.69 24.11
N LEU A 316 6.48 -27.49 23.79
CA LEU A 316 5.68 -28.45 23.04
C LEU A 316 6.25 -28.71 21.64
N GLU A 317 6.60 -27.66 20.91
CA GLU A 317 7.24 -27.76 19.58
C GLU A 317 8.52 -28.61 19.66
N LYS A 318 9.35 -28.41 20.68
CA LYS A 318 10.56 -29.22 20.87
C LYS A 318 10.23 -30.69 21.11
N MET A 319 9.33 -30.98 22.05
CA MET A 319 9.01 -32.35 22.43
C MET A 319 8.36 -33.14 21.29
N VAL A 320 7.47 -32.51 20.51
CA VAL A 320 6.71 -33.18 19.45
C VAL A 320 7.50 -33.27 18.13
N ASN A 321 8.25 -32.23 17.77
CA ASN A 321 8.80 -32.12 16.40
C ASN A 321 10.27 -32.51 16.27
N THR A 322 11.06 -32.48 17.36
CA THR A 322 12.53 -32.57 17.27
C THR A 322 13.12 -33.96 17.47
N GLY A 323 12.30 -34.97 17.82
CA GLY A 323 12.77 -36.34 18.01
C GLY A 323 13.51 -36.90 16.80
N VAL A 324 14.56 -37.70 17.06
CA VAL A 324 15.48 -38.24 16.03
C VAL A 324 14.80 -39.20 15.03
N ASN A 325 13.69 -39.83 15.44
CA ASN A 325 12.86 -40.70 14.62
C ASN A 325 11.38 -40.56 15.04
N ASN A 326 10.46 -41.19 14.31
CA ASN A 326 9.03 -41.12 14.60
C ASN A 326 8.69 -41.68 15.98
N ASP A 327 9.31 -42.77 16.42
CA ASP A 327 9.07 -43.34 17.76
C ASP A 327 9.40 -42.34 18.88
N SER A 328 10.54 -41.63 18.75
CA SER A 328 10.94 -40.60 19.71
C SER A 328 9.99 -39.40 19.72
N LYS A 329 9.47 -39.02 18.55
CA LYS A 329 8.44 -37.97 18.44
C LYS A 329 7.13 -38.40 19.08
N THR A 330 6.72 -39.66 18.87
CA THR A 330 5.53 -40.25 19.49
C THR A 330 5.67 -40.29 21.01
N LEU A 331 6.84 -40.68 21.55
CA LEU A 331 7.16 -40.60 22.98
C LEU A 331 7.05 -39.17 23.52
N GLY A 332 7.60 -38.19 22.80
CA GLY A 332 7.47 -36.77 23.15
C GLY A 332 6.01 -36.30 23.20
N ALA A 333 5.21 -36.69 22.21
CA ALA A 333 3.78 -36.41 22.17
C ALA A 333 3.02 -37.06 23.33
N TYR A 334 3.36 -38.30 23.70
CA TYR A 334 2.77 -38.98 24.86
C TYR A 334 2.99 -38.20 26.16
N TYR A 335 4.20 -37.73 26.44
CA TYR A 335 4.46 -36.96 27.66
C TYR A 335 3.70 -35.64 27.71
N VAL A 336 3.58 -34.96 26.57
CA VAL A 336 2.75 -33.74 26.43
C VAL A 336 1.29 -34.05 26.74
N LEU A 337 0.73 -35.12 26.16
CA LEU A 337 -0.66 -35.51 26.38
C LEU A 337 -0.91 -35.98 27.82
N SER A 338 0.00 -36.78 28.40
CA SER A 338 -0.08 -37.21 29.79
C SER A 338 -0.13 -36.02 30.74
N ALA A 339 0.73 -35.01 30.57
CA ALA A 339 0.67 -33.80 31.37
C ALA A 339 -0.64 -33.03 31.18
N LEU A 340 -1.19 -33.03 29.95
CA LEU A 340 -2.44 -32.33 29.62
C LEU A 340 -3.65 -32.98 30.31
N THR A 341 -3.66 -34.31 30.44
CA THR A 341 -4.71 -35.03 31.17
C THR A 341 -4.78 -34.67 32.66
N LEU A 342 -3.68 -34.21 33.28
CA LEU A 342 -3.65 -33.83 34.71
C LEU A 342 -4.25 -32.44 34.99
N VAL A 343 -4.56 -31.68 33.94
CA VAL A 343 -5.05 -30.29 34.04
C VAL A 343 -6.34 -30.01 33.27
N ASN A 344 -6.76 -30.94 32.40
CA ASN A 344 -7.95 -30.83 31.57
C ASN A 344 -8.80 -32.12 31.66
N ASP A 345 -10.01 -32.01 32.20
CA ASP A 345 -10.90 -33.16 32.43
C ASP A 345 -11.37 -33.83 31.13
N ALA A 346 -11.57 -33.04 30.06
CA ALA A 346 -11.96 -33.59 28.77
C ALA A 346 -10.83 -34.41 28.15
N ALA A 347 -9.58 -33.95 28.27
CA ALA A 347 -8.41 -34.72 27.86
C ALA A 347 -8.24 -36.01 28.70
N ALA A 348 -8.45 -35.93 30.02
CA ALA A 348 -8.39 -37.10 30.92
C ALA A 348 -9.44 -38.16 30.57
N THR A 349 -10.65 -37.72 30.23
CA THR A 349 -11.75 -38.61 29.83
C THR A 349 -11.50 -39.24 28.47
N ALA A 350 -10.93 -38.48 27.53
CA ALA A 350 -10.62 -38.97 26.18
C ALA A 350 -9.41 -39.92 26.15
N LEU A 351 -8.44 -39.74 27.06
CA LEU A 351 -7.20 -40.52 27.14
C LEU A 351 -6.98 -41.11 28.56
N PRO A 352 -7.87 -41.99 29.07
CA PRO A 352 -7.80 -42.46 30.46
C PRO A 352 -6.50 -43.23 30.77
N TRP A 353 -5.97 -43.98 29.81
CA TRP A 353 -4.73 -44.74 30.01
C TRP A 353 -3.52 -43.84 30.25
N LEU A 354 -3.44 -42.68 29.58
CA LEU A 354 -2.39 -41.71 29.82
C LEU A 354 -2.58 -41.07 31.19
N PHE A 355 -3.80 -40.70 31.55
CA PHE A 355 -4.09 -40.16 32.88
C PHE A 355 -3.66 -41.12 33.99
N HIS A 356 -4.11 -42.37 33.94
CA HIS A 356 -3.77 -43.39 34.93
C HIS A 356 -2.27 -43.67 35.02
N SER A 357 -1.53 -43.57 33.91
CA SER A 357 -0.08 -43.77 33.88
C SER A 357 0.71 -42.73 34.69
N VAL A 358 0.15 -41.53 34.90
CA VAL A 358 0.80 -40.43 35.61
C VAL A 358 0.07 -39.99 36.88
N SER A 359 -1.17 -40.43 37.11
CA SER A 359 -1.97 -40.05 38.29
C SER A 359 -1.66 -40.83 39.56
N HIS A 360 -0.94 -41.96 39.46
CA HIS A 360 -0.69 -42.90 40.56
C HIS A 360 0.79 -43.13 40.88
N ALA A 361 1.69 -42.24 40.43
CA ALA A 361 3.13 -42.33 40.66
C ALA A 361 3.62 -41.36 41.74
#